data_AF-A0AAV3ARJ0-F1
#
_entry.id   AF-A0AAV3ARJ0-F1
#
_cell.length_a   1.000
_cell.length_b   1.000
_cell.length_c   1.000
_cell.angle_alpha   90.00
_cell.angle_beta   90.00
_cell.angle_gamma   90.00
#
_symmetry.space_group_name_H-M   'P 1'
#
loop_
_entity.id
_entity.type
_entity.pdbx_description
1 polymer ?
#
loop_
_entity_poly.entity_id
_entity_poly.type
_entity_poly.pdbx_seq_one_letter_code
_entity_poly.pdbx_strand_id
1 'polypeptide(L)'
;MLGEEEELSVSIAHIVQKLKGSALHCQLEKEARKCLLSTDIKLETLKEDIREFLKSSGWEKKLQNAVYRELTVLPAPCHPAAPAEHIKEPLAYMRRAQASWEKRVLKSLNSMCTELNIPLARKRPAEEQKELLNKWNEMGTEEPDLTLFRPVYAPKDFLEVLINLRNPNYDTDQTSFRANLGLIQVPLKMKDIPELREFFGELNLNTGQLGVDDSTPVPPEMFENEHLRIGKKILEEHDSAAAQQYVRQGCPTALRAELWALILNISDQPEDILYYEQLKSNVIQHDLLSDSLIYKDVKLTASNDDYYFVFEDYLYQVLLCFSRDTSVLEHFAYNSATPPKSYIRGKLGVEEFAVVYPPNGKLCFVIL
;
A
#
# COMPACT_ATOMS: atom_id res chain seq x y z
N MET A 1 3.16 -13.98 27.40
CA MET A 1 1.92 -14.24 26.63
C MET A 1 0.84 -13.48 27.38
N LEU A 2 0.26 -12.48 26.74
CA LEU A 2 -0.89 -11.77 27.30
C LEU A 2 -2.09 -12.74 27.27
N GLY A 3 -3.07 -12.57 28.16
CA GLY A 3 -4.33 -13.31 28.02
C GLY A 3 -5.08 -12.86 26.77
N GLU A 4 -5.85 -13.75 26.13
CA GLU A 4 -6.65 -13.43 24.92
C GLU A 4 -7.54 -12.18 25.13
N GLU A 5 -8.11 -12.00 26.33
CA GLU A 5 -8.91 -10.82 26.69
C GLU A 5 -8.08 -9.52 26.80
N GLU A 6 -6.83 -9.62 27.26
CA GLU A 6 -5.92 -8.47 27.34
C GLU A 6 -5.45 -8.06 25.94
N GLU A 7 -5.14 -9.03 25.06
CA GLU A 7 -4.77 -8.77 23.67
C GLU A 7 -5.90 -8.11 22.88
N LEU A 8 -7.14 -8.58 23.07
CA LEU A 8 -8.31 -7.96 22.48
C LEU A 8 -8.51 -6.53 22.98
N SER A 9 -8.39 -6.30 24.29
CA SER A 9 -8.53 -4.96 24.89
C SER A 9 -7.49 -3.97 24.38
N VAL A 10 -6.23 -4.40 24.24
CA VAL A 10 -5.14 -3.58 23.68
C VAL A 10 -5.40 -3.26 22.21
N SER A 11 -5.86 -4.25 21.43
CA SER A 11 -6.19 -4.08 20.01
C SER A 11 -7.32 -3.06 19.83
N ILE A 12 -8.39 -3.17 20.62
CA ILE A 12 -9.49 -2.21 20.62
C ILE A 12 -8.99 -0.80 20.95
N ALA A 13 -8.18 -0.65 22.02
CA ALA A 13 -7.65 0.66 22.41
C ALA A 13 -6.81 1.29 21.29
N HIS A 14 -5.99 0.49 20.59
CA HIS A 14 -5.17 0.96 19.48
C HIS A 14 -6.02 1.42 18.29
N ILE A 15 -7.01 0.62 17.88
CA ILE A 15 -7.93 0.97 16.79
C ILE A 15 -8.71 2.23 17.13
N VAL A 16 -9.23 2.34 18.36
CA VAL A 16 -9.94 3.54 18.82
C VAL A 16 -9.03 4.77 18.76
N GLN A 17 -7.77 4.66 19.18
CA GLN A 17 -6.82 5.76 19.09
C GLN A 17 -6.57 6.21 17.64
N LYS A 18 -6.47 5.27 16.70
CA LYS A 18 -6.27 5.55 15.27
C LYS A 18 -7.50 6.19 14.62
N LEU A 19 -8.68 5.65 14.90
CA LEU A 19 -9.93 6.20 14.38
C LEU A 19 -10.26 7.55 15.01
N LYS A 20 -9.85 7.79 16.26
CA LYS A 20 -10.08 9.07 16.94
C LYS A 20 -9.30 10.20 16.27
N GLY A 21 -10.01 11.23 15.83
CA GLY A 21 -9.44 12.36 15.09
C GLY A 21 -9.33 12.12 13.58
N SER A 22 -9.71 10.95 13.08
CA SER A 22 -9.87 10.71 11.64
C SER A 22 -11.05 11.50 11.06
N ALA A 23 -11.07 11.64 9.73
CA ALA A 23 -12.21 12.20 9.02
C ALA A 23 -13.51 11.44 9.34
N LEU A 24 -13.45 10.10 9.45
CA LEU A 24 -14.58 9.27 9.84
C LEU A 24 -15.13 9.63 11.22
N HIS A 25 -14.25 9.83 12.20
CA HIS A 25 -14.67 10.25 13.55
C HIS A 25 -15.35 11.61 13.54
N CYS A 26 -14.80 12.58 12.80
CA CYS A 26 -15.41 13.90 12.63
C CYS A 26 -16.78 13.82 11.93
N GLN A 27 -16.92 12.97 10.91
CA GLN A 27 -18.20 12.75 10.22
C GLN A 27 -19.23 12.09 11.13
N LEU A 28 -18.81 11.05 11.87
CA LEU A 28 -19.67 10.34 12.83
C LEU A 28 -20.14 11.29 13.95
N GLU A 29 -19.27 12.18 14.42
CA GLU A 29 -19.64 13.22 15.38
C GLU A 29 -20.64 14.22 14.79
N LYS A 30 -20.44 14.66 13.54
CA LYS A 30 -21.39 15.56 12.85
C LYS A 30 -22.77 14.92 12.71
N GLU A 31 -22.85 13.63 12.35
CA GLU A 31 -24.11 12.91 12.22
C GLU A 31 -24.77 12.63 13.57
N ALA A 32 -23.99 12.26 14.58
CA ALA A 32 -24.50 12.16 15.95
C ALA A 32 -25.05 13.51 16.45
N ARG A 33 -24.44 14.64 16.07
CA ARG A 33 -24.97 15.98 16.40
C ARG A 33 -26.27 16.31 15.64
N LYS A 34 -26.45 15.84 14.40
CA LYS A 34 -27.73 15.97 13.68
C LYS A 34 -28.83 15.17 14.38
N CYS A 35 -28.49 14.00 14.91
CA CYS A 35 -29.38 13.18 15.74
C CYS A 35 -29.96 14.02 16.88
N LEU A 36 -29.14 14.80 17.61
CA LEU A 36 -29.58 15.68 18.71
C LEU A 36 -30.61 16.75 18.33
N LEU A 37 -30.77 17.05 17.04
CA LEU A 37 -31.77 17.99 16.53
C LEU A 37 -33.12 17.30 16.25
N SER A 38 -33.18 15.97 16.31
CA SER A 38 -34.41 15.19 16.15
C SER A 38 -35.26 15.25 17.42
N THR A 39 -36.58 15.39 17.25
CA THR A 39 -37.56 15.46 18.34
C THR A 39 -37.77 14.15 19.08
N ASP A 40 -37.25 13.04 18.56
CA ASP A 40 -37.52 11.68 19.06
C ASP A 40 -36.53 11.21 20.13
N ILE A 41 -35.50 12.01 20.44
CA ILE A 41 -34.43 11.63 21.36
C ILE A 41 -34.68 12.17 22.76
N LYS A 42 -34.61 11.28 23.75
CA LYS A 42 -34.76 11.67 25.15
C LYS A 42 -33.39 11.81 25.79
N LEU A 43 -33.23 12.79 26.68
CA LEU A 43 -31.97 13.00 27.41
C LEU A 43 -31.59 11.76 28.25
N GLU A 44 -32.58 11.00 28.71
CA GLU A 44 -32.43 9.82 29.57
C GLU A 44 -31.90 8.59 28.81
N THR A 45 -32.23 8.46 27.51
CA THR A 45 -31.84 7.35 26.62
C THR A 45 -30.86 7.79 25.53
N LEU A 46 -30.25 8.97 25.70
CA LEU A 46 -29.48 9.66 24.68
C LEU A 46 -28.41 8.78 24.00
N LYS A 47 -27.69 7.99 24.79
CA LYS A 47 -26.60 7.14 24.28
C LYS A 47 -27.15 5.99 23.42
N GLU A 48 -28.21 5.36 23.87
CA GLU A 48 -28.90 4.26 23.19
C GLU A 48 -29.58 4.77 21.93
N ASP A 49 -30.29 5.90 22.00
CA ASP A 49 -30.96 6.54 20.88
C ASP A 49 -29.98 6.95 19.77
N ILE A 50 -28.83 7.57 20.13
CA ILE A 50 -27.76 7.90 19.18
C ILE A 50 -27.18 6.63 18.55
N ARG A 51 -27.00 5.57 19.35
CA ARG A 51 -26.47 4.30 18.84
C ARG A 51 -27.44 3.68 17.84
N GLU A 52 -28.73 3.60 18.15
CA GLU A 52 -29.75 3.07 17.24
C GLU A 52 -29.89 3.91 15.97
N PHE A 53 -29.82 5.24 16.09
CA PHE A 53 -29.79 6.13 14.94
C PHE A 53 -28.58 5.88 14.03
N LEU A 54 -27.37 5.76 14.59
CA LEU A 54 -26.16 5.48 13.79
C LEU A 54 -26.22 4.10 13.12
N LYS A 55 -26.89 3.13 13.76
CA LYS A 55 -27.14 1.81 13.14
C LYS A 55 -28.10 1.92 11.96
N SER A 56 -29.26 2.55 12.15
CA SER A 56 -30.29 2.65 11.10
C SER A 56 -29.88 3.55 9.93
N SER A 57 -28.98 4.51 10.16
CA SER A 57 -28.42 5.40 9.12
C SER A 57 -27.20 4.83 8.38
N GLY A 58 -26.82 3.57 8.66
CA GLY A 58 -25.73 2.87 7.95
C GLY A 58 -24.32 3.21 8.42
N TRP A 59 -24.15 4.07 9.44
CA TRP A 59 -22.83 4.41 9.99
C TRP A 59 -22.17 3.26 10.74
N GLU A 60 -22.95 2.33 11.28
CA GLU A 60 -22.42 1.08 11.84
C GLU A 60 -21.58 0.33 10.80
N LYS A 61 -22.05 0.22 9.56
CA LYS A 61 -21.34 -0.49 8.49
C LYS A 61 -20.04 0.20 8.10
N LYS A 62 -20.08 1.53 7.96
CA LYS A 62 -18.88 2.35 7.68
C LYS A 62 -17.82 2.19 8.78
N LEU A 63 -18.25 2.18 10.04
CA LEU A 63 -17.35 1.96 11.17
C LEU A 63 -16.79 0.53 11.17
N GLN A 64 -17.62 -0.48 10.89
CA GLN A 64 -17.18 -1.88 10.77
C GLN A 64 -16.11 -2.03 9.68
N ASN A 65 -16.32 -1.43 8.50
CA ASN A 65 -15.34 -1.47 7.41
C ASN A 65 -14.03 -0.78 7.80
N ALA A 66 -14.09 0.37 8.49
CA ALA A 66 -12.91 1.07 8.97
C ALA A 66 -12.14 0.24 10.02
N VAL A 67 -12.84 -0.37 10.98
CA VAL A 67 -12.24 -1.29 11.95
C VAL A 67 -11.62 -2.50 11.26
N TYR A 68 -12.30 -3.08 10.28
CA TYR A 68 -11.79 -4.22 9.50
C TYR A 68 -10.51 -3.87 8.73
N ARG A 69 -10.47 -2.69 8.11
CA ARG A 69 -9.25 -2.17 7.46
C ARG A 69 -8.11 -2.03 8.45
N GLU A 70 -8.35 -1.44 9.62
CA GLU A 70 -7.30 -1.35 10.65
C GLU A 70 -6.83 -2.74 11.09
N LEU A 71 -7.73 -3.70 11.28
CA LEU A 71 -7.36 -5.08 11.65
C LEU A 71 -6.51 -5.80 10.59
N THR A 72 -6.69 -5.49 9.31
CA THR A 72 -5.93 -6.10 8.21
C THR A 72 -4.58 -5.42 7.97
N VAL A 73 -4.45 -4.13 8.30
CA VAL A 73 -3.22 -3.34 8.12
C VAL A 73 -2.33 -3.36 9.37
N LEU A 74 -2.91 -3.45 10.57
CA LEU A 74 -2.16 -3.41 11.81
C LEU A 74 -1.31 -4.69 11.97
N PRO A 75 0.01 -4.57 12.19
CA PRO A 75 0.78 -5.70 12.70
C PRO A 75 0.24 -6.10 14.08
N ALA A 76 0.54 -7.33 14.51
CA ALA A 76 0.18 -7.81 15.84
C ALA A 76 0.56 -6.76 16.90
N PRO A 77 -0.35 -6.45 17.85
CA PRO A 77 -0.18 -5.32 18.76
C PRO A 77 1.13 -5.45 19.52
N CYS A 78 2.07 -4.55 19.24
CA CYS A 78 3.22 -4.37 20.11
C CYS A 78 2.75 -3.61 21.35
N HIS A 79 3.21 -4.02 22.53
CA HIS A 79 2.84 -3.35 23.78
C HIS A 79 3.13 -1.84 23.65
N PRO A 80 2.25 -0.92 24.07
CA PRO A 80 2.45 0.53 23.88
C PRO A 80 3.73 1.09 24.51
N ALA A 81 4.28 0.39 25.51
CA ALA A 81 5.56 0.71 26.14
C ALA A 81 6.78 -0.03 25.53
N ALA A 82 6.59 -0.79 24.44
CA ALA A 82 7.68 -1.49 23.77
C ALA A 82 8.60 -0.47 23.07
N PRO A 83 9.93 -0.58 23.26
CA PRO A 83 10.89 0.25 22.54
C PRO A 83 10.74 0.14 21.01
N ALA A 84 11.12 1.19 20.29
CA ALA A 84 11.04 1.21 18.82
C ALA A 84 11.86 0.07 18.16
N GLU A 85 12.86 -0.49 18.85
CA GLU A 85 13.60 -1.66 18.38
C GLU A 85 12.72 -2.90 18.19
N HIS A 86 11.59 -3.01 18.89
CA HIS A 86 10.67 -4.16 18.76
C HIS A 86 9.89 -4.16 17.44
N ILE A 87 9.82 -3.03 16.75
CA ILE A 87 9.17 -2.89 15.43
C ILE A 87 10.15 -3.25 14.30
N LYS A 88 11.46 -3.28 14.62
CA LYS A 88 12.51 -3.64 13.67
C LYS A 88 12.61 -5.14 13.48
N GLU A 89 13.17 -5.53 12.34
CA GLU A 89 13.37 -6.92 11.94
C GLU A 89 14.10 -7.67 13.07
N PRO A 90 13.49 -8.69 13.70
CA PRO A 90 14.07 -9.36 14.87
C PRO A 90 15.38 -10.09 14.55
N LEU A 91 15.56 -10.57 13.32
CA LEU A 91 16.75 -11.31 12.91
C LEU A 91 17.90 -10.34 12.58
N ALA A 92 18.92 -10.31 13.45
CA ALA A 92 20.05 -9.38 13.31
C ALA A 92 20.81 -9.49 11.97
N TYR A 93 20.84 -10.67 11.33
CA TYR A 93 21.46 -10.83 10.01
C TYR A 93 20.61 -10.21 8.88
N MET A 94 19.27 -10.35 8.95
CA MET A 94 18.33 -9.72 8.02
C MET A 94 18.36 -8.21 8.17
N ARG A 95 18.31 -7.70 9.41
CA ARG A 95 18.41 -6.26 9.71
C ARG A 95 19.69 -5.63 9.16
N ARG A 96 20.83 -6.31 9.30
CA ARG A 96 22.12 -5.85 8.75
C ARG A 96 22.11 -5.83 7.22
N ALA A 97 21.57 -6.86 6.59
CA ALA A 97 21.48 -6.93 5.13
C ALA A 97 20.56 -5.83 4.57
N GLN A 98 19.41 -5.61 5.21
CA GLN A 98 18.49 -4.52 4.88
C GLN A 98 19.18 -3.16 4.97
N ALA A 99 19.81 -2.84 6.10
CA ALA A 99 20.51 -1.57 6.27
C ALA A 99 21.66 -1.39 5.27
N SER A 100 22.37 -2.46 4.94
CA SER A 100 23.43 -2.46 3.91
C SER A 100 22.86 -2.20 2.51
N TRP A 101 21.71 -2.80 2.18
CA TRP A 101 21.03 -2.60 0.90
C TRP A 101 20.51 -1.17 0.77
N GLU A 102 19.79 -0.66 1.76
CA GLU A 102 19.27 0.71 1.81
C GLU A 102 20.42 1.73 1.64
N LYS A 103 21.55 1.53 2.35
CA LYS A 103 22.74 2.36 2.22
C LYS A 103 23.33 2.32 0.80
N ARG A 104 23.33 1.17 0.13
CA ARG A 104 23.82 1.01 -1.24
C ARG A 104 22.95 1.78 -2.24
N VAL A 105 21.62 1.63 -2.15
CA VAL A 105 20.64 2.34 -2.99
C VAL A 105 20.80 3.85 -2.82
N LEU A 106 20.86 4.34 -1.58
CA LEU A 106 21.09 5.76 -1.28
C LEU A 106 22.43 6.28 -1.81
N LYS A 107 23.51 5.50 -1.71
CA LYS A 107 24.81 5.88 -2.25
C LYS A 107 24.77 6.02 -3.77
N SER A 108 24.09 5.09 -4.45
CA SER A 108 23.93 5.12 -5.90
C SER A 108 23.16 6.36 -6.36
N LEU A 109 22.04 6.67 -5.70
CA LEU A 109 21.26 7.88 -5.96
C LEU A 109 22.08 9.16 -5.79
N ASN A 110 22.81 9.29 -4.68
CA ASN A 110 23.67 10.46 -4.43
C ASN A 110 24.84 10.57 -5.42
N SER A 111 25.39 9.42 -5.84
CA SER A 111 26.42 9.37 -6.89
C SER A 111 25.86 9.90 -8.21
N MET A 112 24.64 9.51 -8.58
CA MET A 112 23.97 9.98 -9.80
C MET A 112 23.74 11.49 -9.77
N CYS A 113 23.27 12.06 -8.64
CA CYS A 113 23.17 13.51 -8.47
C CYS A 113 24.51 14.23 -8.71
N THR A 114 25.59 13.66 -8.18
CA THR A 114 26.93 14.25 -8.28
C THR A 114 27.47 14.16 -9.71
N GLU A 115 27.27 13.02 -10.38
CA GLU A 115 27.71 12.74 -11.74
C GLU A 115 26.98 13.61 -12.79
N LEU A 116 25.65 13.71 -12.68
CA LEU A 116 24.82 14.49 -13.60
C LEU A 116 24.77 15.98 -13.23
N ASN A 117 25.32 16.37 -12.09
CA ASN A 117 25.21 17.71 -11.51
C ASN A 117 23.74 18.19 -11.32
N ILE A 118 22.82 17.26 -11.04
CA ILE A 118 21.40 17.51 -10.83
C ILE A 118 21.08 17.46 -9.32
N PRO A 119 20.34 18.43 -8.77
CA PRO A 119 19.90 18.37 -7.38
C PRO A 119 18.84 17.27 -7.18
N LEU A 120 18.74 16.72 -5.97
CA LEU A 120 17.67 15.77 -5.63
C LEU A 120 16.27 16.38 -5.77
N ALA A 121 16.15 17.66 -5.45
CA ALA A 121 14.92 18.42 -5.53
C ALA A 121 15.25 19.85 -5.97
N ARG A 122 14.47 20.39 -6.91
CA ARG A 122 14.46 21.83 -7.23
C ARG A 122 13.03 22.30 -7.47
N LYS A 123 12.79 23.59 -7.25
CA LYS A 123 11.56 24.23 -7.72
C LYS A 123 11.63 24.37 -9.25
N ARG A 124 10.60 23.93 -9.97
CA ARG A 124 10.52 24.12 -11.43
C ARG A 124 10.34 25.60 -11.76
N PRO A 125 11.01 26.13 -12.79
CA PRO A 125 10.69 27.42 -13.41
C PRO A 125 9.22 27.49 -13.88
N ALA A 126 8.68 28.70 -13.97
CA ALA A 126 7.27 28.90 -14.33
C ALA A 126 6.92 28.38 -15.74
N GLU A 127 7.88 28.40 -16.67
CA GLU A 127 7.71 27.88 -18.03
C GLU A 127 7.53 26.36 -18.02
N GLU A 128 8.43 25.63 -17.34
CA GLU A 128 8.34 24.17 -17.16
C GLU A 128 7.03 23.77 -16.44
N GLN A 129 6.60 24.54 -15.43
CA GLN A 129 5.34 24.30 -14.74
C GLN A 129 4.13 24.41 -15.68
N LYS A 130 4.12 25.43 -16.54
CA LYS A 130 3.04 25.65 -17.51
C LYS A 130 2.99 24.55 -18.56
N GLU A 131 4.15 24.10 -19.04
CA GLU A 131 4.26 23.01 -20.00
C GLU A 131 3.72 21.70 -19.42
N LEU A 132 4.21 21.30 -18.25
CA LEU A 132 3.80 20.06 -17.60
C LEU A 132 2.31 20.09 -17.23
N LEU A 133 1.78 21.24 -16.80
CA LEU A 133 0.35 21.38 -16.52
C LEU A 133 -0.51 21.19 -17.77
N ASN A 134 -0.09 21.73 -18.91
CA ASN A 134 -0.81 21.59 -20.17
C ASN A 134 -0.79 20.15 -20.69
N LYS A 135 0.29 19.43 -20.43
CA LYS A 135 0.53 18.05 -20.92
C LYS A 135 0.24 16.98 -19.86
N TRP A 136 -0.35 17.33 -18.73
CA TRP A 136 -0.56 16.41 -17.61
C TRP A 136 -1.29 15.11 -18.01
N ASN A 137 -2.20 15.18 -18.98
CA ASN A 137 -2.97 14.03 -19.47
C ASN A 137 -2.32 13.30 -20.65
N GLU A 138 -1.18 13.78 -21.14
CA GLU A 138 -0.48 13.28 -22.34
C GLU A 138 1.04 13.17 -22.07
N MET A 139 1.44 12.90 -20.83
CA MET A 139 2.84 12.85 -20.39
C MET A 139 3.66 11.76 -21.11
N GLY A 140 3.03 10.68 -21.58
CA GLY A 140 3.66 9.62 -22.35
C GLY A 140 4.09 10.03 -23.76
N THR A 141 3.54 11.14 -24.27
CA THR A 141 3.94 11.70 -25.57
C THR A 141 5.30 12.41 -25.52
N GLU A 142 5.73 12.82 -24.33
CA GLU A 142 7.05 13.39 -24.13
C GLU A 142 8.08 12.27 -23.92
N GLU A 143 9.14 12.29 -24.72
CA GLU A 143 10.31 11.45 -24.50
C GLU A 143 11.43 12.32 -23.90
N PRO A 144 11.47 12.47 -22.56
CA PRO A 144 12.61 13.10 -21.94
C PRO A 144 13.87 12.28 -22.26
N ASP A 145 15.00 12.95 -22.46
CA ASP A 145 16.27 12.25 -22.63
C ASP A 145 16.70 11.63 -21.30
N LEU A 146 16.41 10.34 -21.15
CA LEU A 146 16.73 9.55 -19.96
C LEU A 146 17.98 8.67 -20.14
N THR A 147 18.78 8.92 -21.18
CA THR A 147 19.95 8.10 -21.51
C THR A 147 21.00 8.15 -20.40
N LEU A 148 21.17 9.31 -19.77
CA LEU A 148 22.14 9.55 -18.70
C LEU A 148 21.71 8.98 -17.33
N PHE A 149 20.42 8.69 -17.13
CA PHE A 149 19.89 8.19 -15.85
C PHE A 149 20.05 6.68 -15.77
N ARG A 150 21.10 6.20 -15.12
CA ARG A 150 21.25 4.75 -14.87
C ARG A 150 20.27 4.25 -13.78
N PRO A 151 19.89 2.96 -13.78
CA PRO A 151 19.15 2.37 -12.67
C PRO A 151 19.89 2.56 -11.34
N VAL A 152 19.14 2.74 -10.24
CA VAL A 152 19.74 2.94 -8.90
C VAL A 152 20.45 1.66 -8.42
N TYR A 153 20.01 0.50 -8.89
CA TYR A 153 20.67 -0.79 -8.68
C TYR A 153 20.43 -1.72 -9.87
N ALA A 154 21.30 -2.70 -10.09
CA ALA A 154 21.02 -3.77 -11.05
C ALA A 154 20.29 -4.94 -10.34
N PRO A 155 19.38 -5.65 -11.03
CA PRO A 155 18.73 -6.85 -10.47
C PRO A 155 19.72 -7.90 -9.96
N LYS A 156 20.86 -8.04 -10.63
CA LYS A 156 21.96 -8.93 -10.22
C LYS A 156 22.54 -8.54 -8.85
N ASP A 157 22.69 -7.25 -8.56
CA ASP A 157 23.20 -6.79 -7.27
C ASP A 157 22.26 -7.15 -6.13
N PHE A 158 20.95 -7.04 -6.38
CA PHE A 158 19.94 -7.45 -5.40
C PHE A 158 19.93 -8.96 -5.20
N LEU A 159 20.00 -9.73 -6.29
CA LEU A 159 20.13 -11.19 -6.22
C LEU A 159 21.37 -11.59 -5.41
N GLU A 160 22.53 -10.98 -5.65
CA GLU A 160 23.75 -11.25 -4.87
C GLU A 160 23.56 -10.98 -3.37
N VAL A 161 22.78 -9.96 -2.99
CA VAL A 161 22.43 -9.74 -1.57
C VAL A 161 21.61 -10.91 -1.03
N LEU A 162 20.61 -11.38 -1.79
CA LEU A 162 19.77 -12.52 -1.38
C LEU A 162 20.55 -13.83 -1.28
N ILE A 163 21.52 -14.07 -2.16
CA ILE A 163 22.39 -15.26 -2.12
C ILE A 163 23.27 -15.25 -0.87
N ASN A 164 23.75 -14.07 -0.49
CA ASN A 164 24.64 -13.89 0.66
C ASN A 164 23.90 -13.81 2.00
N LEU A 165 22.56 -13.76 2.00
CA LEU A 165 21.75 -13.87 3.21
C LEU A 165 21.86 -15.28 3.80
N ARG A 166 22.71 -15.44 4.81
CA ARG A 166 22.88 -16.71 5.54
C ARG A 166 22.32 -16.60 6.94
N ASN A 167 21.47 -17.56 7.30
CA ASN A 167 20.97 -17.69 8.67
C ASN A 167 22.07 -18.33 9.54
N PRO A 168 22.56 -17.65 10.59
CA PRO A 168 23.62 -18.18 11.45
C PRO A 168 23.22 -19.43 12.26
N ASN A 169 21.91 -19.71 12.39
CA ASN A 169 21.39 -20.86 13.11
C ASN A 169 21.27 -22.11 12.22
N TYR A 170 21.43 -21.97 10.90
CA TYR A 170 21.48 -23.11 9.99
C TYR A 170 22.94 -23.45 9.74
N ASP A 171 23.37 -24.57 10.34
CA ASP A 171 24.71 -25.08 10.08
C ASP A 171 24.80 -25.46 8.61
N THR A 172 25.76 -24.86 7.90
CA THR A 172 25.92 -25.05 6.46
C THR A 172 26.73 -26.31 6.22
N ASP A 173 26.25 -27.45 6.73
CA ASP A 173 26.75 -28.74 6.28
C ASP A 173 26.42 -28.84 4.79
N GLN A 174 27.43 -28.56 3.96
CA GLN A 174 27.36 -28.59 2.49
C GLN A 174 26.97 -29.98 1.96
N THR A 175 26.96 -30.98 2.83
CA THR A 175 26.53 -32.36 2.60
C THR A 175 25.03 -32.56 2.78
N SER A 176 24.30 -31.60 3.36
CA SER A 176 22.85 -31.72 3.53
C SER A 176 22.13 -31.47 2.20
N PHE A 177 21.20 -32.35 1.84
CA PHE A 177 20.36 -32.23 0.64
C PHE A 177 19.66 -30.85 0.53
N ARG A 178 19.33 -30.25 1.68
CA ARG A 178 18.65 -28.95 1.78
C ARG A 178 19.51 -27.77 1.29
N ALA A 179 20.82 -27.81 1.52
CA ALA A 179 21.75 -26.78 1.05
C ALA A 179 21.87 -26.73 -0.49
N ASN A 180 21.39 -27.77 -1.19
CA ASN A 180 21.49 -27.91 -2.65
C ASN A 180 20.19 -27.57 -3.39
N LEU A 181 19.08 -27.29 -2.69
CA LEU A 181 17.76 -27.11 -3.31
C LEU A 181 17.50 -25.69 -3.86
N GLY A 182 18.45 -24.76 -3.74
CA GLY A 182 18.27 -23.41 -4.27
C GLY A 182 19.46 -22.48 -4.03
N LEU A 183 19.53 -21.42 -4.83
CA LEU A 183 20.59 -20.41 -4.75
C LEU A 183 20.40 -19.44 -3.56
N ILE A 184 19.14 -19.22 -3.14
CA ILE A 184 18.77 -18.38 -1.99
C ILE A 184 18.43 -19.30 -0.83
N GLN A 185 19.16 -19.17 0.28
CA GLN A 185 19.06 -20.04 1.45
C GLN A 185 18.39 -19.32 2.63
N VAL A 186 17.29 -18.62 2.35
CA VAL A 186 16.50 -17.90 3.36
C VAL A 186 15.33 -18.78 3.80
N PRO A 187 15.32 -19.29 5.04
CA PRO A 187 14.21 -20.10 5.52
C PRO A 187 12.99 -19.20 5.75
N LEU A 188 11.95 -19.40 4.95
CA LEU A 188 10.65 -18.77 5.14
C LEU A 188 9.74 -19.76 5.87
N LYS A 189 8.99 -19.28 6.87
CA LYS A 189 7.93 -20.09 7.48
C LYS A 189 6.84 -20.29 6.44
N MET A 190 6.77 -21.48 5.88
CA MET A 190 5.74 -21.86 4.92
C MET A 190 4.73 -22.79 5.60
N LYS A 191 3.48 -22.67 5.18
CA LYS A 191 2.42 -23.61 5.56
C LYS A 191 2.71 -24.98 4.96
N ASP A 192 2.46 -26.05 5.69
CA ASP A 192 2.53 -27.40 5.16
C ASP A 192 1.30 -27.73 4.28
N ILE A 193 1.28 -28.92 3.65
CA ILE A 193 0.18 -29.28 2.74
C ILE A 193 -1.18 -29.34 3.46
N PRO A 194 -1.32 -29.96 4.64
CA PRO A 194 -2.55 -29.86 5.44
C PRO A 194 -2.99 -28.41 5.71
N GLU A 195 -2.09 -27.57 6.20
CA GLU A 195 -2.37 -26.16 6.49
C GLU A 195 -2.76 -25.38 5.21
N LEU A 196 -2.14 -25.67 4.07
CA LEU A 196 -2.49 -25.07 2.78
C LEU A 196 -3.88 -25.52 2.31
N ARG A 197 -4.26 -26.79 2.51
CA ARG A 197 -5.59 -27.28 2.17
C ARG A 197 -6.68 -26.62 3.00
N GLU A 198 -6.42 -26.39 4.28
CA GLU A 198 -7.33 -25.64 5.14
C GLU A 198 -7.40 -24.16 4.72
N PHE A 199 -6.24 -23.53 4.50
CA PHE A 199 -6.15 -22.12 4.12
C PHE A 199 -6.81 -21.81 2.77
N PHE A 200 -6.71 -22.72 1.79
CA PHE A 200 -7.33 -22.61 0.47
C PHE A 200 -8.58 -23.48 0.32
N GLY A 201 -9.29 -23.77 1.43
CA GLY A 201 -10.50 -24.60 1.41
C GLY A 201 -11.61 -24.09 0.49
N GLU A 202 -11.62 -22.78 0.21
CA GLU A 202 -12.56 -22.12 -0.72
C GLU A 202 -12.26 -22.41 -2.20
N LEU A 203 -11.05 -22.86 -2.53
CA LEU A 203 -10.64 -23.26 -3.88
C LEU A 203 -10.79 -24.78 -4.09
N ASN A 204 -11.58 -25.45 -3.25
CA ASN A 204 -11.85 -26.87 -3.38
C ASN A 204 -12.55 -27.16 -4.71
N LEU A 205 -12.33 -28.36 -5.26
CA LEU A 205 -12.95 -28.86 -6.49
C LEU A 205 -14.49 -28.91 -6.44
N ASN A 206 -15.06 -28.85 -5.24
CA ASN A 206 -16.52 -28.81 -5.04
C ASN A 206 -17.10 -27.39 -5.06
N THR A 207 -16.26 -26.37 -5.25
CA THR A 207 -16.64 -24.96 -5.27
C THR A 207 -16.40 -24.39 -6.66
N GLY A 208 -17.46 -23.88 -7.29
CA GLY A 208 -17.35 -23.26 -8.62
C GLY A 208 -16.55 -21.96 -8.57
N GLN A 209 -15.74 -21.72 -9.60
CA GLN A 209 -14.87 -20.55 -9.70
C GLN A 209 -15.12 -19.78 -10.99
N LEU A 210 -15.42 -18.49 -10.85
CA LEU A 210 -15.63 -17.58 -11.97
C LEU A 210 -14.30 -17.34 -12.69
N GLY A 211 -14.30 -17.51 -14.01
CA GLY A 211 -13.12 -17.46 -14.89
C GLY A 211 -12.45 -18.82 -15.13
N VAL A 212 -12.86 -19.88 -14.41
CA VAL A 212 -12.36 -21.26 -14.61
C VAL A 212 -13.50 -22.13 -15.14
N ASP A 213 -14.58 -22.25 -14.37
CA ASP A 213 -15.68 -23.17 -14.66
C ASP A 213 -16.67 -22.62 -15.71
N ASP A 214 -16.60 -21.30 -15.98
CA ASP A 214 -17.40 -20.58 -16.98
C ASP A 214 -17.13 -21.04 -18.42
N SER A 215 -16.02 -21.75 -18.64
CA SER A 215 -15.58 -22.25 -19.95
C SER A 215 -16.20 -23.61 -20.33
N THR A 216 -16.96 -24.23 -19.43
CA THR A 216 -17.59 -25.54 -19.67
C THR A 216 -18.94 -25.40 -20.41
N PRO A 217 -19.39 -26.43 -21.17
CA PRO A 217 -20.62 -26.38 -21.97
C PRO A 217 -21.93 -26.50 -21.17
N VAL A 218 -21.91 -26.16 -19.87
CA VAL A 218 -23.10 -25.89 -19.06
C VAL A 218 -23.55 -24.46 -19.40
N PRO A 219 -24.85 -24.11 -19.45
CA PRO A 219 -25.28 -22.74 -19.76
C PRO A 219 -24.55 -21.72 -18.85
N PRO A 220 -23.55 -20.98 -19.36
CA PRO A 220 -22.68 -20.11 -18.55
C PRO A 220 -23.50 -19.03 -17.84
N GLU A 221 -24.62 -18.69 -18.47
CA GLU A 221 -25.60 -17.71 -18.03
C GLU A 221 -26.17 -17.99 -16.63
N MET A 222 -26.29 -19.24 -16.15
CA MET A 222 -26.89 -19.47 -14.82
C MET A 222 -25.90 -19.22 -13.67
N PHE A 223 -24.63 -19.60 -13.85
CA PHE A 223 -23.61 -19.45 -12.80
C PHE A 223 -23.11 -18.01 -12.71
N GLU A 224 -22.77 -17.40 -13.86
CA GLU A 224 -22.31 -16.01 -13.90
C GLU A 224 -23.40 -15.04 -13.42
N ASN A 225 -24.66 -15.23 -13.81
CA ASN A 225 -25.76 -14.36 -13.37
C ASN A 225 -26.01 -14.45 -11.86
N GLU A 226 -25.86 -15.64 -11.27
CA GLU A 226 -25.98 -15.79 -9.81
C GLU A 226 -24.83 -15.10 -9.08
N HIS A 227 -23.59 -15.26 -9.56
CA HIS A 227 -22.45 -14.52 -9.03
C HIS A 227 -22.68 -13.01 -9.13
N LEU A 228 -23.16 -12.50 -10.26
CA LEU A 228 -23.45 -11.09 -10.46
C LEU A 228 -24.55 -10.59 -9.52
N ARG A 229 -25.59 -11.40 -9.26
CA ARG A 229 -26.66 -11.09 -8.30
C ARG A 229 -26.13 -10.98 -6.87
N ILE A 230 -25.30 -11.94 -6.45
CA ILE A 230 -24.68 -11.94 -5.12
C ILE A 230 -23.74 -10.73 -4.97
N GLY A 231 -22.90 -10.46 -5.97
CA GLY A 231 -21.98 -9.32 -5.96
C GLY A 231 -22.70 -7.98 -5.83
N LYS A 232 -23.81 -7.79 -6.55
CA LYS A 232 -24.66 -6.59 -6.41
C LYS A 232 -25.21 -6.42 -5.01
N LYS A 233 -25.72 -7.51 -4.41
CA LYS A 233 -26.23 -7.47 -3.03
C LYS A 233 -25.15 -7.06 -2.03
N ILE A 234 -23.91 -7.55 -2.18
CA ILE A 234 -22.78 -7.17 -1.32
C ILE A 234 -22.46 -5.67 -1.45
N LEU A 235 -22.49 -5.15 -2.68
CA LEU A 235 -22.28 -3.72 -2.94
C LEU A 235 -23.38 -2.86 -2.30
N GLU A 236 -24.65 -3.28 -2.39
CA GLU A 236 -25.79 -2.62 -1.74
C GLU A 236 -25.67 -2.61 -0.20
N GLU A 237 -25.14 -3.70 0.37
CA GLU A 237 -24.89 -3.80 1.82
C GLU A 237 -23.63 -3.06 2.29
N HIS A 238 -22.81 -2.57 1.35
CA HIS A 238 -21.52 -1.91 1.60
C HIS A 238 -20.62 -2.67 2.59
N ASP A 239 -20.56 -4.00 2.45
CA ASP A 239 -19.76 -4.86 3.34
C ASP A 239 -18.38 -5.19 2.72
N SER A 240 -17.33 -4.57 3.25
CA SER A 240 -15.95 -4.80 2.77
C SER A 240 -15.44 -6.21 3.07
N ALA A 241 -15.77 -6.76 4.25
CA ALA A 241 -15.35 -8.11 4.62
C ALA A 241 -16.04 -9.17 3.76
N ALA A 242 -17.35 -9.03 3.52
CA ALA A 242 -18.09 -9.90 2.62
C ALA A 242 -17.59 -9.78 1.17
N ALA A 243 -17.29 -8.55 0.71
CA ALA A 243 -16.70 -8.34 -0.61
C ALA A 243 -15.35 -9.05 -0.76
N GLN A 244 -14.48 -8.97 0.25
CA GLN A 244 -13.18 -9.65 0.22
C GLN A 244 -13.32 -11.18 0.19
N GLN A 245 -14.30 -11.74 0.90
CA GLN A 245 -14.59 -13.18 0.83
C GLN A 245 -15.15 -13.58 -0.53
N TYR A 246 -16.08 -12.78 -1.06
CA TYR A 246 -16.71 -13.04 -2.35
C TYR A 246 -15.71 -13.10 -3.51
N VAL A 247 -14.76 -12.16 -3.59
CA VAL A 247 -13.81 -12.10 -4.71
C VAL A 247 -12.79 -13.24 -4.73
N ARG A 248 -12.66 -14.03 -3.65
CA ARG A 248 -11.75 -15.19 -3.59
C ARG A 248 -12.11 -16.30 -4.57
N GLN A 249 -13.38 -16.39 -4.97
CA GLN A 249 -13.88 -17.35 -5.95
C GLN A 249 -13.97 -16.76 -7.37
N GLY A 250 -13.38 -15.57 -7.57
CA GLY A 250 -13.46 -14.80 -8.81
C GLY A 250 -14.42 -13.62 -8.69
N CYS A 251 -14.29 -12.68 -9.62
CA CYS A 251 -15.03 -11.42 -9.61
C CYS A 251 -15.52 -11.10 -11.02
N PRO A 252 -16.84 -10.88 -11.23
CA PRO A 252 -17.36 -10.47 -12.53
C PRO A 252 -16.74 -9.16 -12.99
N THR A 253 -16.44 -9.06 -14.29
CA THR A 253 -15.78 -7.87 -14.85
C THR A 253 -16.61 -6.60 -14.63
N ALA A 254 -17.93 -6.69 -14.72
CA ALA A 254 -18.84 -5.56 -14.53
C ALA A 254 -18.83 -4.97 -13.10
N LEU A 255 -18.48 -5.77 -12.09
CA LEU A 255 -18.51 -5.35 -10.67
C LEU A 255 -17.11 -5.09 -10.10
N ARG A 256 -16.05 -5.37 -10.89
CA ARG A 256 -14.66 -5.40 -10.40
C ARG A 256 -14.23 -4.06 -9.80
N ALA A 257 -14.51 -2.96 -10.48
CA ALA A 257 -14.12 -1.63 -10.00
C ALA A 257 -14.76 -1.30 -8.65
N GLU A 258 -16.07 -1.49 -8.53
CA GLU A 258 -16.83 -1.18 -7.31
C GLU A 258 -16.46 -2.10 -6.14
N LEU A 259 -16.25 -3.40 -6.40
CA LEU A 259 -15.83 -4.36 -5.38
C LEU A 259 -14.42 -4.06 -4.85
N TRP A 260 -13.47 -3.74 -5.73
CA TRP A 260 -12.13 -3.35 -5.29
C TRP A 260 -12.14 -2.02 -4.52
N ALA A 261 -12.94 -1.03 -4.95
CA ALA A 261 -13.12 0.20 -4.21
C ALA A 261 -13.68 -0.08 -2.80
N LEU A 262 -14.68 -0.95 -2.67
CA LEU A 262 -15.25 -1.35 -1.39
C LEU A 262 -14.25 -2.12 -0.50
N ILE A 263 -13.50 -3.07 -1.07
CA ILE A 263 -12.49 -3.87 -0.35
C ILE A 263 -11.38 -2.97 0.18
N LEU A 264 -10.88 -2.06 -0.65
CA LEU A 264 -9.81 -1.12 -0.29
C LEU A 264 -10.33 0.06 0.54
N ASN A 265 -11.65 0.12 0.75
CA ASN A 265 -12.35 1.21 1.43
C ASN A 265 -11.98 2.59 0.84
N ILE A 266 -11.96 2.66 -0.49
CA ILE A 266 -11.74 3.85 -1.28
C ILE A 266 -13.10 4.56 -1.44
N SER A 267 -13.10 5.86 -1.26
CA SER A 267 -14.28 6.71 -1.44
C SER A 267 -13.93 7.93 -2.25
N ASP A 268 -14.86 8.39 -3.08
CA ASP A 268 -14.70 9.62 -3.86
C ASP A 268 -15.12 10.84 -3.05
N GLN A 269 -14.55 11.01 -1.85
CA GLN A 269 -14.89 12.18 -1.03
C GLN A 269 -14.24 13.44 -1.63
N PRO A 270 -14.89 14.62 -1.52
CA PRO A 270 -14.30 15.87 -1.98
C PRO A 270 -12.91 16.16 -1.39
N GLU A 271 -12.68 15.73 -0.15
CA GLU A 271 -11.38 15.85 0.52
C GLU A 271 -10.27 15.05 -0.20
N ASP A 272 -10.58 13.86 -0.70
CA ASP A 272 -9.63 12.99 -1.42
C ASP A 272 -9.26 13.60 -2.78
N ILE A 273 -10.23 14.19 -3.47
CA ILE A 273 -10.02 14.91 -4.74
C ILE A 273 -9.13 16.13 -4.52
N LEU A 274 -9.41 16.92 -3.47
CA LEU A 274 -8.58 18.09 -3.13
C LEU A 274 -7.16 17.67 -2.73
N TYR A 275 -7.01 16.57 -2.01
CA TYR A 275 -5.69 16.04 -1.64
C TYR A 275 -4.90 15.61 -2.88
N TYR A 276 -5.54 14.91 -3.83
CA TYR A 276 -4.91 14.57 -5.10
C TYR A 276 -4.48 15.81 -5.90
N GLU A 277 -5.34 16.82 -6.02
CA GLU A 277 -4.99 18.08 -6.71
C GLU A 277 -3.84 18.83 -6.02
N GLN A 278 -3.75 18.75 -4.68
CA GLN A 278 -2.59 19.26 -3.94
C GLN A 278 -1.31 18.49 -4.29
N LEU A 279 -1.36 17.15 -4.32
CA LEU A 279 -0.21 16.32 -4.71
C LEU A 279 0.23 16.61 -6.15
N LYS A 280 -0.73 16.71 -7.07
CA LYS A 280 -0.48 17.12 -8.45
C LYS A 280 0.18 18.49 -8.51
N SER A 281 -0.32 19.48 -7.77
CA SER A 281 0.32 20.80 -7.70
C SER A 281 1.77 20.70 -7.20
N ASN A 282 2.04 19.85 -6.21
CA ASN A 282 3.40 19.61 -5.72
C ASN A 282 4.29 18.96 -6.79
N VAL A 283 3.76 18.03 -7.59
CA VAL A 283 4.45 17.46 -8.76
C VAL A 283 4.75 18.57 -9.75
N ILE A 284 3.79 19.41 -10.14
CA ILE A 284 4.04 20.52 -11.07
C ILE A 284 5.16 21.45 -10.56
N GLN A 285 5.07 21.86 -9.30
CA GLN A 285 5.97 22.85 -8.71
C GLN A 285 7.41 22.34 -8.46
N HIS A 286 7.60 21.04 -8.20
CA HIS A 286 8.87 20.50 -7.73
C HIS A 286 9.36 19.35 -8.58
N ASP A 287 10.56 19.53 -9.12
CA ASP A 287 11.30 18.52 -9.87
C ASP A 287 12.16 17.71 -8.93
N LEU A 288 11.90 16.40 -8.88
CA LEU A 288 12.68 15.46 -8.10
C LEU A 288 13.43 14.52 -9.03
N LEU A 289 14.65 14.12 -8.64
CA LEU A 289 15.40 13.07 -9.36
C LEU A 289 14.58 11.76 -9.47
N SER A 290 13.71 11.48 -8.50
CA SER A 290 12.83 10.31 -8.53
C SER A 290 11.84 10.36 -9.69
N ASP A 291 11.49 11.54 -10.20
CA ASP A 291 10.59 11.69 -11.34
C ASP A 291 11.23 11.07 -12.58
N SER A 292 12.50 11.40 -12.86
CA SER A 292 13.25 10.83 -13.98
C SER A 292 13.40 9.31 -13.87
N LEU A 293 13.54 8.79 -12.65
CA LEU A 293 13.58 7.35 -12.40
C LEU A 293 12.21 6.69 -12.64
N ILE A 294 11.11 7.32 -12.21
CA ILE A 294 9.75 6.86 -12.50
C ILE A 294 9.49 6.87 -14.01
N TYR A 295 9.83 7.96 -14.70
CA TYR A 295 9.70 8.05 -16.15
C TYR A 295 10.43 6.90 -16.84
N LYS A 296 11.66 6.62 -16.42
CA LYS A 296 12.46 5.54 -17.00
C LYS A 296 11.86 4.17 -16.72
N ASP A 297 11.38 3.93 -15.50
CA ASP A 297 10.82 2.65 -15.09
C ASP A 297 9.55 2.32 -15.88
N VAL A 298 8.59 3.26 -15.95
CA VAL A 298 7.35 3.10 -16.73
C VAL A 298 7.65 2.90 -18.22
N LYS A 299 8.57 3.67 -18.82
CA LYS A 299 8.98 3.47 -20.22
C LYS A 299 9.57 2.08 -20.49
N LEU A 300 10.34 1.54 -19.55
CA LEU A 300 10.96 0.22 -19.70
C LEU A 300 9.98 -0.93 -19.46
N THR A 301 8.99 -0.74 -18.58
CA THR A 301 8.09 -1.81 -18.11
C THR A 301 6.72 -1.77 -18.77
N ALA A 302 6.03 -0.63 -18.73
CA ALA A 302 4.64 -0.50 -19.16
C ALA A 302 4.51 -0.10 -20.63
N SER A 303 5.36 0.81 -21.13
CA SER A 303 5.25 1.28 -22.53
C SER A 303 5.60 0.21 -23.56
N ASN A 304 6.39 -0.79 -23.17
CA ASN A 304 6.76 -1.92 -24.03
C ASN A 304 5.87 -3.16 -23.82
N ASP A 305 4.83 -3.06 -22.99
CA ASP A 305 3.93 -4.17 -22.66
C ASP A 305 2.59 -4.03 -23.40
N ASP A 306 2.13 -5.14 -23.99
CA ASP A 306 0.92 -5.18 -24.83
C ASP A 306 -0.38 -4.86 -24.07
N TYR A 307 -0.39 -5.00 -22.74
CA TYR A 307 -1.56 -4.73 -21.89
C TYR A 307 -1.47 -3.38 -21.19
N TYR A 308 -0.28 -2.94 -20.81
CA TYR A 308 -0.10 -1.74 -19.98
C TYR A 308 0.17 -0.45 -20.74
N PHE A 309 0.55 -0.49 -22.03
CA PHE A 309 0.92 0.72 -22.78
C PHE A 309 -0.21 1.77 -22.81
N VAL A 310 -1.47 1.36 -22.84
CA VAL A 310 -2.64 2.25 -22.84
C VAL A 310 -2.81 3.03 -21.53
N PHE A 311 -2.15 2.59 -20.45
CA PHE A 311 -2.21 3.20 -19.13
C PHE A 311 -0.97 4.02 -18.78
N GLU A 312 -0.06 4.22 -19.73
CA GLU A 312 1.21 4.92 -19.50
C GLU A 312 1.01 6.29 -18.81
N ASP A 313 0.12 7.13 -19.35
CA ASP A 313 -0.18 8.44 -18.78
C ASP A 313 -0.71 8.35 -17.34
N TYR A 314 -1.60 7.40 -17.09
CA TYR A 314 -2.16 7.16 -15.76
C TYR A 314 -1.09 6.69 -14.76
N LEU A 315 -0.16 5.84 -15.20
CA LEU A 315 0.94 5.38 -14.35
C LEU A 315 1.82 6.56 -13.91
N TYR A 316 2.14 7.51 -14.80
CA TYR A 316 2.85 8.72 -14.40
C TYR A 316 2.07 9.54 -13.39
N GLN A 317 0.79 9.80 -13.66
CA GLN A 317 -0.06 10.60 -12.77
C GLN A 317 -0.12 10.01 -11.35
N VAL A 318 -0.30 8.69 -11.25
CA VAL A 318 -0.37 7.98 -9.97
C VAL A 318 1.00 7.95 -9.28
N LEU A 319 2.06 7.51 -9.97
CA LEU A 319 3.38 7.30 -9.35
C LEU A 319 4.04 8.62 -8.94
N LEU A 320 3.92 9.66 -9.76
CA LEU A 320 4.45 10.98 -9.42
C LEU A 320 3.73 11.57 -8.21
N CYS A 321 2.40 11.55 -8.18
CA CYS A 321 1.64 12.02 -7.02
C CYS A 321 1.95 11.19 -5.76
N PHE A 322 2.00 9.86 -5.88
CA PHE A 322 2.35 8.95 -4.78
C PHE A 322 3.76 9.22 -4.23
N SER A 323 4.72 9.59 -5.08
CA SER A 323 6.07 9.94 -4.62
C SER A 323 6.12 11.20 -3.73
N ARG A 324 5.10 12.08 -3.83
CA ARG A 324 4.94 13.29 -3.03
C ARG A 324 4.12 13.10 -1.76
N ASP A 325 3.43 11.97 -1.64
CA ASP A 325 2.51 11.72 -0.55
C ASP A 325 3.24 11.38 0.77
N THR A 326 3.30 12.35 1.67
CA THR A 326 3.94 12.19 2.98
C THR A 326 3.11 11.34 3.95
N SER A 327 1.83 11.08 3.68
CA SER A 327 1.01 10.21 4.54
C SER A 327 1.55 8.77 4.56
N VAL A 328 2.20 8.35 3.47
CA VAL A 328 2.89 7.06 3.34
C VAL A 328 3.98 6.88 4.41
N LEU A 329 4.51 7.97 4.98
CA LEU A 329 5.53 7.89 6.03
C LEU A 329 5.00 7.22 7.31
N GLU A 330 3.70 7.30 7.58
CA GLU A 330 3.08 6.62 8.72
C GLU A 330 3.30 5.10 8.66
N HIS A 331 3.45 4.53 7.45
CA HIS A 331 3.73 3.12 7.26
C HIS A 331 4.99 2.68 8.02
N PHE A 332 6.03 3.52 8.06
CA PHE A 332 7.30 3.25 8.76
C PHE A 332 7.19 3.23 10.28
N ALA A 333 6.08 3.70 10.86
CA ALA A 333 5.87 3.65 12.30
C ALA A 333 5.61 2.22 12.80
N TYR A 334 5.14 1.32 11.94
CA TYR A 334 4.70 -0.03 12.32
C TYR A 334 5.35 -1.13 11.47
N ASN A 335 6.41 -0.82 10.73
CA ASN A 335 7.19 -1.81 9.99
C ASN A 335 8.70 -1.66 10.24
N SER A 336 9.47 -2.66 9.83
CA SER A 336 10.91 -2.73 10.10
C SER A 336 11.78 -1.82 9.23
N ALA A 337 11.27 -1.36 8.08
CA ALA A 337 11.94 -0.44 7.18
C ALA A 337 12.15 0.95 7.77
N THR A 338 13.08 1.67 7.15
CA THR A 338 13.42 3.04 7.53
C THR A 338 13.32 3.91 6.30
N PRO A 339 12.63 5.06 6.38
CA PRO A 339 12.52 5.93 5.23
C PRO A 339 13.92 6.44 4.85
N PRO A 340 14.29 6.38 3.56
CA PRO A 340 15.55 6.90 3.05
C PRO A 340 15.65 8.39 3.37
N LYS A 341 16.78 8.78 3.95
CA LYS A 341 17.10 10.18 4.22
C LYS A 341 18.18 10.65 3.27
N SER A 342 18.03 11.87 2.79
CA SER A 342 19.07 12.60 2.08
C SER A 342 19.39 13.92 2.78
N TYR A 343 20.50 14.55 2.42
CA TYR A 343 20.99 15.77 3.05
C TYR A 343 20.86 16.95 2.11
N ILE A 344 20.55 18.12 2.68
CA ILE A 344 20.57 19.38 1.94
C ILE A 344 21.99 19.64 1.42
N ARG A 345 22.09 20.15 0.18
CA ARG A 345 23.35 20.35 -0.55
C ARG A 345 24.37 21.11 0.32
N GLY A 346 25.56 20.53 0.52
CA GLY A 346 26.63 21.11 1.33
C GLY A 346 26.57 20.82 2.84
N LYS A 347 25.60 20.03 3.32
CA LYS A 347 25.42 19.64 4.73
C LYS A 347 25.44 18.12 4.95
N LEU A 348 26.23 17.40 4.14
CA LEU A 348 26.32 15.94 4.20
C LEU A 348 26.76 15.46 5.59
N GLY A 349 25.99 14.56 6.19
CA GLY A 349 26.33 13.92 7.47
C GLY A 349 25.92 14.68 8.73
N VAL A 350 25.21 15.80 8.60
CA VAL A 350 24.62 16.53 9.73
C VAL A 350 23.14 16.16 9.85
N GLU A 351 22.77 15.41 10.90
CA GLU A 351 21.42 14.86 11.04
C GLU A 351 20.29 15.90 11.04
N GLU A 352 20.57 17.13 11.54
CA GLU A 352 19.62 18.24 11.53
C GLU A 352 19.20 18.69 10.11
N PHE A 353 20.02 18.38 9.09
CA PHE A 353 19.74 18.70 7.69
C PHE A 353 19.34 17.47 6.87
N ALA A 354 19.03 16.35 7.53
CA ALA A 354 18.54 15.14 6.89
C ALA A 354 17.03 15.25 6.64
N VAL A 355 16.62 15.09 5.39
CA VAL A 355 15.22 15.12 4.93
C VAL A 355 14.88 13.79 4.29
N VAL A 356 13.66 13.29 4.50
CA VAL A 356 13.19 12.06 3.84
C VAL A 356 13.06 12.30 2.34
N TYR A 357 13.58 11.38 1.53
CA TYR A 357 13.58 11.52 0.08
C TYR A 357 13.38 10.17 -0.62
N PRO A 358 12.41 10.05 -1.56
CA PRO A 358 11.38 11.03 -1.92
C PRO A 358 10.45 11.36 -0.74
N PRO A 359 9.57 12.36 -0.83
CA PRO A 359 8.68 12.75 0.27
C PRO A 359 7.87 11.59 0.89
N ASN A 360 7.49 10.59 0.10
CA ASN A 360 6.80 9.39 0.58
C ASN A 360 7.70 8.34 1.27
N GLY A 361 9.02 8.53 1.25
CA GLY A 361 10.01 7.59 1.80
C GLY A 361 10.20 6.30 1.00
N LYS A 362 9.81 6.23 -0.28
CA LYS A 362 10.01 5.05 -1.14
C LYS A 362 10.81 5.42 -2.40
N LEU A 363 12.01 4.84 -2.53
CA LEU A 363 12.96 5.13 -3.61
C LEU A 363 12.82 4.26 -4.86
N CYS A 364 12.16 3.12 -4.73
CA CYS A 364 12.08 2.14 -5.80
C CYS A 364 10.63 1.83 -6.06
N PHE A 365 10.21 2.13 -7.28
CA PHE A 365 9.07 1.51 -7.92
C PHE A 365 9.68 0.36 -8.71
N VAL A 366 9.30 -0.85 -8.35
CA VAL A 366 9.33 -1.93 -9.31
C VAL A 366 7.85 -2.09 -9.59
N ILE A 367 7.40 -1.63 -10.76
CA ILE A 367 6.20 -2.20 -11.34
C ILE A 367 6.61 -3.66 -11.63
N LEU A 368 6.19 -4.57 -10.75
CA LEU A 368 6.35 -6.01 -10.97
C LEU A 368 5.34 -6.48 -11.99
#